data_AF-A0AAV4J1M7-F1
#
_entry.id   AF-A0AAV4J1M7-F1
#
_cell.length_a   1.000
_cell.length_b   1.000
_cell.length_c   1.000
_cell.angle_alpha   90.00
_cell.angle_beta   90.00
_cell.angle_gamma   90.00
#
_symmetry.space_group_name_H-M   'P 1'
#
loop_
_entity.id
_entity.type
_entity.pdbx_description
1 polymer ?
#
loop_
_entity_poly.entity_id
_entity_poly.type
_entity_poly.pdbx_seq_one_letter_code
_entity_poly.pdbx_strand_id
1 'polypeptide(L)'
;MDMVPELATPFQQAMTEYKAVLQGMKREQLRWKKCVEFVNERVGMAVGAMFVKKNFKKESRDTASDMIHDIREAFNELLEENEWMDDKTRAFAKEKVGGVYIVGRIRGLDG
;
A
#
# COMPACT_ATOMS: atom_id res chain seq x y z
N MET A 1 -3.01 9.04 -23.80
CA MET A 1 -4.25 8.53 -23.17
C MET A 1 -4.62 9.34 -21.92
N ASP A 2 -3.64 9.88 -21.19
CA ASP A 2 -3.83 10.49 -19.85
C ASP A 2 -4.56 11.83 -19.80
N MET A 3 -4.72 12.54 -20.92
CA MET A 3 -5.43 13.83 -20.94
C MET A 3 -6.94 13.72 -21.17
N VAL A 4 -7.44 12.55 -21.57
CA VAL A 4 -8.86 12.36 -21.92
C VAL A 4 -9.84 12.76 -20.81
N PRO A 5 -9.55 12.55 -19.51
CA PRO A 5 -10.41 13.03 -18.42
C PRO A 5 -10.61 14.55 -18.38
N GLU A 6 -9.71 15.34 -18.97
CA GLU A 6 -9.78 16.81 -19.00
C GLU A 6 -10.46 17.35 -20.27
N LEU A 7 -10.75 16.47 -21.24
CA LEU A 7 -11.36 16.85 -22.52
C LEU A 7 -12.89 16.89 -22.44
N ALA A 8 -13.50 17.42 -23.49
CA ALA A 8 -14.96 17.46 -23.64
C ALA A 8 -15.60 16.05 -23.56
N THR A 9 -16.86 16.02 -23.14
CA THR A 9 -17.66 14.80 -22.91
C THR A 9 -17.56 13.72 -23.99
N PRO A 10 -17.54 14.03 -25.31
CA PRO A 10 -17.46 12.98 -26.34
C PRO A 10 -16.20 12.12 -26.23
N PHE A 11 -15.05 12.72 -25.87
CA PHE A 11 -13.80 11.99 -25.71
C PHE A 11 -13.82 11.09 -24.46
N GLN A 12 -14.44 11.56 -23.38
CA GLN A 12 -14.61 10.80 -22.15
C GLN A 12 -15.54 9.58 -22.35
N GLN A 13 -16.60 9.75 -23.14
CA GLN A 13 -17.53 8.67 -23.50
C GLN A 13 -16.83 7.58 -24.32
N ALA A 14 -16.10 7.95 -25.37
CA ALA A 14 -15.35 6.99 -26.19
C ALA A 14 -14.34 6.19 -25.36
N MET A 15 -13.67 6.83 -24.40
CA MET A 15 -12.77 6.16 -23.46
C MET A 15 -13.50 5.21 -22.51
N THR A 16 -14.70 5.59 -22.06
CA THR A 16 -15.51 4.77 -21.17
C THR A 16 -15.99 3.51 -21.90
N GLU A 17 -16.44 3.63 -23.14
CA GLU A 17 -16.83 2.49 -23.98
C GLU A 17 -15.65 1.54 -24.22
N TYR A 18 -14.47 2.09 -24.54
CA TYR A 18 -13.25 1.30 -24.68
C TYR A 18 -12.90 0.53 -23.39
N LYS A 19 -12.95 1.19 -22.23
CA LYS A 19 -12.73 0.54 -20.92
C LYS A 19 -13.80 -0.47 -20.58
N ALA A 20 -15.05 -0.26 -20.97
CA ALA A 20 -16.14 -1.21 -20.76
C ALA A 20 -15.87 -2.55 -21.45
N VAL A 21 -15.35 -2.52 -22.68
CA VAL A 21 -14.99 -3.73 -23.43
C VAL A 21 -13.80 -4.45 -22.82
N LEU A 22 -12.73 -3.71 -22.46
CA LEU A 22 -11.51 -4.32 -21.95
C LEU A 22 -11.58 -4.80 -20.50
N GLN A 23 -12.25 -4.02 -19.64
CA GLN A 23 -12.25 -4.21 -18.19
C GLN A 23 -13.62 -4.66 -17.65
N GLY A 24 -14.62 -4.81 -18.52
CA GLY A 24 -15.98 -5.18 -18.10
C GLY A 24 -16.70 -4.10 -17.27
N MET A 25 -16.22 -2.85 -17.32
CA MET A 25 -16.80 -1.74 -16.54
C MET A 25 -18.20 -1.40 -17.04
N LYS A 26 -19.21 -1.55 -16.15
CA LYS A 26 -20.62 -1.26 -16.46
C LYS A 26 -21.00 0.22 -16.33
N ARG A 27 -20.25 0.99 -15.53
CA ARG A 27 -20.52 2.41 -15.26
C ARG A 27 -19.22 3.15 -15.03
N GLU A 28 -19.19 4.39 -15.47
CA GLU A 28 -18.09 5.30 -15.18
C GLU A 28 -18.02 5.62 -13.69
N GLN A 29 -16.80 5.81 -13.20
CA GLN A 29 -16.56 6.21 -11.83
C GLN A 29 -17.12 7.62 -11.54
N LEU A 30 -17.71 7.80 -10.36
CA LEU A 30 -18.23 9.10 -9.92
C LEU A 30 -17.14 10.19 -9.95
N ARG A 31 -17.49 11.40 -10.39
CA ARG A 31 -16.54 12.50 -10.58
C ARG A 31 -15.71 12.82 -9.34
N TRP A 32 -16.33 12.86 -8.16
CA TRP A 32 -15.59 13.14 -6.92
C TRP A 32 -14.53 12.09 -6.61
N LYS A 33 -14.77 10.81 -6.94
CA LYS A 33 -13.78 9.74 -6.75
C LYS A 33 -12.58 9.92 -7.66
N LYS A 34 -12.82 10.28 -8.93
CA LYS A 34 -11.76 10.63 -9.88
C LYS A 34 -10.91 11.80 -9.37
N CYS A 35 -11.54 12.84 -8.81
CA CYS A 35 -10.82 13.97 -8.24
C CYS A 35 -9.97 13.56 -7.03
N VAL A 36 -10.49 12.69 -6.14
CA VAL A 36 -9.71 12.18 -5.00
C VAL A 36 -8.52 11.37 -5.47
N GLU A 37 -8.70 10.47 -6.44
CA GLU A 37 -7.61 9.68 -7.02
C GLU A 37 -6.55 10.56 -7.66
N PHE A 38 -6.96 11.54 -8.48
CA PHE A 38 -6.04 12.49 -9.11
C PHE A 38 -5.18 13.25 -8.08
N VAL A 39 -5.79 13.75 -7.01
CA VAL A 39 -5.05 14.45 -5.95
C VAL A 39 -4.14 13.48 -5.20
N ASN A 40 -4.59 12.25 -4.94
CA ASN A 40 -3.77 11.24 -4.27
C ASN A 40 -2.56 10.80 -5.11
N GLU A 41 -2.68 10.73 -6.43
CA GLU A 41 -1.56 10.43 -7.34
C GLU A 41 -0.51 11.54 -7.36
N ARG A 42 -0.93 12.81 -7.24
CA ARG A 42 -0.03 13.97 -7.33
C ARG A 42 0.59 14.38 -6.01
N VAL A 43 -0.20 14.34 -4.92
CA VAL A 43 0.19 14.83 -3.59
C VAL A 43 -0.21 13.86 -2.47
N GLY A 44 -0.17 12.55 -2.76
CA GLY A 44 -0.63 11.48 -1.85
C GLY A 44 0.03 11.48 -0.48
N MET A 45 1.31 11.87 -0.36
CA MET A 45 1.97 11.98 0.94
C MET A 45 1.32 13.06 1.84
N ALA A 46 0.95 14.21 1.26
CA ALA A 46 0.28 15.27 2.00
C ALA A 46 -1.15 14.89 2.39
N VAL A 47 -1.89 14.26 1.47
CA VAL A 47 -3.24 13.73 1.73
C VAL A 47 -3.20 12.65 2.81
N GLY A 48 -2.22 11.74 2.73
CA GLY A 48 -1.99 10.68 3.70
C GLY A 48 -1.67 11.23 5.10
N ALA A 49 -0.78 12.22 5.20
CA ALA A 49 -0.47 12.87 6.48
C ALA A 49 -1.70 13.51 7.13
N MET A 50 -2.53 14.21 6.34
CA MET A 50 -3.79 14.78 6.84
C MET A 50 -4.78 13.69 7.27
N PHE A 51 -4.89 12.60 6.50
CA PHE A 51 -5.76 11.48 6.82
C PHE A 51 -5.36 10.79 8.11
N VAL A 52 -4.07 10.48 8.28
CA VAL A 52 -3.50 9.87 9.49
C VAL A 52 -3.75 10.76 10.70
N LYS A 53 -3.46 12.06 10.61
CA LYS A 53 -3.68 13.02 11.70
C LYS A 53 -5.13 13.03 12.21
N LYS A 54 -6.11 12.84 11.34
CA LYS A 54 -7.53 12.91 11.68
C LYS A 54 -8.14 11.57 12.11
N ASN A 55 -7.73 10.46 11.47
CA ASN A 55 -8.45 9.19 11.58
C ASN A 55 -7.62 8.05 12.19
N PHE A 56 -6.30 8.20 12.29
CA PHE A 56 -5.43 7.11 12.73
C PHE A 56 -5.17 7.20 14.24
N LYS A 57 -5.60 6.18 14.98
CA LYS A 57 -5.37 6.06 16.42
C LYS A 57 -4.01 5.41 16.67
N LYS A 58 -3.30 5.91 17.70
CA LYS A 58 -2.01 5.34 18.13
C LYS A 58 -2.12 3.85 18.48
N GLU A 59 -3.21 3.44 19.11
CA GLU A 59 -3.46 2.05 19.48
C GLU A 59 -3.41 1.11 18.26
N SER A 60 -3.99 1.50 17.13
CA SER A 60 -3.95 0.69 15.90
C SER A 60 -2.53 0.48 15.36
N ARG A 61 -1.63 1.45 15.58
CA ARG A 61 -0.22 1.31 15.22
C ARG A 61 0.48 0.32 16.13
N ASP A 62 0.22 0.42 17.42
CA ASP A 62 0.89 -0.40 18.43
C ASP A 62 0.45 -1.87 18.24
N THR A 63 -0.85 -2.13 18.05
CA THR A 63 -1.34 -3.48 17.69
C THR A 63 -0.72 -4.01 16.39
N ALA A 64 -0.63 -3.19 15.35
CA ALA A 64 0.01 -3.61 14.09
C ALA A 64 1.52 -3.88 14.26
N SER A 65 2.19 -3.15 15.16
CA SER A 65 3.59 -3.37 15.51
C SER A 65 3.78 -4.73 16.18
N ASP A 66 2.92 -5.04 17.16
CA ASP A 66 2.97 -6.31 17.88
C ASP A 66 2.70 -7.49 16.94
N MET A 67 1.70 -7.38 16.06
CA MET A 67 1.45 -8.42 15.05
C MET A 67 2.66 -8.66 14.13
N ILE A 68 3.38 -7.60 13.73
CA ILE A 68 4.58 -7.73 12.90
C ILE A 68 5.72 -8.39 13.69
N HIS A 69 5.81 -8.11 14.99
CA HIS A 69 6.78 -8.77 15.87
C HIS A 69 6.50 -10.28 15.94
N ASP A 70 5.26 -10.66 16.23
CA ASP A 70 4.84 -12.06 16.34
C ASP A 70 5.10 -12.83 15.03
N ILE A 71 4.81 -12.20 13.88
CA ILE A 71 5.08 -12.79 12.55
C ILE A 71 6.58 -13.02 12.33
N ARG A 72 7.45 -12.13 12.83
CA ARG A 72 8.91 -12.30 12.70
C ARG A 72 9.42 -13.44 13.58
N GLU A 73 8.90 -13.55 14.79
CA GLU A 73 9.25 -14.64 15.69
C GLU A 73 8.83 -15.98 15.11
N ALA A 74 7.57 -16.11 14.69
CA ALA A 74 7.08 -17.32 14.03
C ALA A 74 7.88 -17.66 12.76
N PHE A 75 8.29 -16.66 11.98
CA PHE A 75 9.15 -16.90 10.81
C PHE A 75 10.55 -17.39 11.21
N ASN A 76 11.13 -16.85 12.29
CA ASN A 76 12.43 -17.31 12.78
C ASN A 76 12.37 -18.76 13.30
N GLU A 77 11.29 -19.14 13.98
CA GLU A 77 11.03 -20.52 14.41
C GLU A 77 10.91 -21.46 13.20
N LEU A 78 10.14 -21.06 12.19
CA LEU A 78 10.05 -21.81 10.92
C LEU A 78 11.40 -21.94 10.21
N LEU A 79 12.24 -20.91 10.28
CA LEU A 79 13.61 -20.97 9.75
C LEU A 79 14.49 -21.92 10.57
N GLU A 80 14.21 -22.21 11.83
CA GLU A 80 14.98 -23.16 12.65
C GLU A 80 14.63 -24.61 12.32
N GLU A 81 13.34 -24.90 12.16
CA GLU A 81 12.84 -26.26 11.86
C GLU A 81 13.04 -26.69 10.40
N ASN A 82 13.42 -25.77 9.52
CA ASN A 82 13.49 -26.01 8.08
C ASN A 82 14.71 -26.86 7.68
N GLU A 83 14.54 -28.15 7.41
CA GLU A 83 15.66 -29.03 7.05
C GLU A 83 16.15 -28.90 5.59
N TRP A 84 15.41 -28.21 4.70
CA TRP A 84 15.75 -28.14 3.27
C TRP A 84 16.76 -27.03 2.93
N MET A 85 17.01 -26.09 3.86
CA MET A 85 18.01 -25.03 3.69
C MET A 85 19.33 -25.36 4.37
N ASP A 86 20.45 -24.98 3.75
CA ASP A 86 21.76 -25.00 4.39
C ASP A 86 21.88 -23.91 5.47
N ASP A 87 22.77 -24.13 6.44
CA ASP A 87 22.92 -23.26 7.61
C ASP A 87 23.35 -21.83 7.25
N LYS A 88 24.12 -21.66 6.17
CA LYS A 88 24.55 -20.34 5.71
C LYS A 88 23.37 -19.56 5.15
N THR A 89 22.54 -20.17 4.32
CA THR A 89 21.31 -19.57 3.79
C THR A 89 20.31 -19.26 4.91
N ARG A 90 20.18 -20.14 5.91
CA ARG A 90 19.35 -19.94 7.09
C ARG A 90 19.77 -18.72 7.91
N ALA A 91 21.07 -18.54 8.12
CA ALA A 91 21.60 -17.38 8.83
C ALA A 91 21.30 -16.06 8.09
N PHE A 92 21.48 -16.02 6.77
CA PHE A 92 21.12 -14.84 5.96
C PHE A 92 19.61 -14.56 5.97
N ALA A 93 18.77 -15.60 5.98
CA ALA A 93 17.33 -15.44 6.07
C ALA A 93 16.91 -14.79 7.40
N LYS A 94 17.51 -15.20 8.53
CA LYS A 94 17.30 -14.59 9.85
C LYS A 94 17.72 -13.12 9.87
N GLU A 95 18.88 -12.79 9.29
CA GLU A 95 19.34 -11.40 9.18
C GLU A 95 18.34 -10.53 8.40
N LYS A 96 17.83 -11.03 7.28
CA LYS A 96 16.87 -10.33 6.43
C LYS A 96 15.55 -10.05 7.16
N VAL A 97 15.07 -11.00 7.96
CA VAL A 97 13.83 -10.87 8.75
C VAL A 97 13.99 -9.80 9.83
N GLY A 98 15.15 -9.74 10.48
CA GLY A 98 15.50 -8.65 11.41
C GLY A 98 15.48 -7.27 10.76
N GLY A 99 15.83 -7.19 9.46
CA GLY A 99 15.82 -5.97 8.66
C GLY A 99 14.46 -5.49 8.16
N VAL A 100 13.38 -6.25 8.38
CA VAL A 100 12.03 -5.81 7.99
C VAL A 100 11.66 -4.57 8.81
N TYR A 101 11.00 -3.58 8.19
CA TYR A 101 10.54 -2.37 8.88
C TYR A 101 9.14 -2.55 9.47
N ILE A 102 8.90 -1.97 10.65
CA ILE A 102 7.58 -1.96 11.31
C ILE A 102 6.75 -0.80 10.77
N VAL A 103 5.46 -1.06 10.54
CA VAL A 103 4.49 -0.11 9.95
C VAL A 103 4.45 1.21 10.73
N GLY A 104 4.47 2.32 9.99
CA GLY A 104 4.28 3.67 10.54
C GLY A 104 5.55 4.41 10.98
N ARG A 105 6.73 3.78 10.90
CA ARG A 105 8.01 4.48 11.14
C ARG A 105 8.41 5.30 9.90
N ILE A 106 7.86 6.51 9.77
CA ILE A 106 8.37 7.51 8.82
C ILE A 106 9.61 8.13 9.47
N ARG A 107 10.80 7.85 8.93
CA ARG A 107 12.04 8.55 9.35
C ARG A 107 11.81 10.07 9.26
N GLY A 108 11.82 10.75 10.42
CA GLY A 108 11.68 12.20 10.53
C GLY A 108 10.36 12.73 11.10
N LEU A 109 9.41 11.87 11.51
CA LEU A 109 8.17 12.31 12.20
C LEU A 109 8.08 11.89 13.67
N ASP A 110 8.94 10.96 14.09
CA ASP A 110 9.19 10.68 15.50
C ASP A 110 10.43 11.51 15.87
N GLY A 111 10.22 12.60 16.60
CA GLY A 111 11.29 13.48 17.08
C GLY A 111 12.26 12.79 18.02
#